data_AF-A0A8T4XF45-F1
#
_entry.id   AF-A0A8T4XF45-F1
#
_cell.length_a   1.000
_cell.length_b   1.000
_cell.length_c   1.000
_cell.angle_alpha   90.00
_cell.angle_beta   90.00
_cell.angle_gamma   90.00
#
_symmetry.space_group_name_H-M   'P 1'
#
loop_
_entity.id
_entity.type
_entity.pdbx_description
1 polymer ?
#
loop_
_entity_poly.entity_id
_entity_poly.type
_entity_poly.pdbx_seq_one_letter_code
_entity_poly.pdbx_strand_id
1 'polypeptide(L)'
;LAPIIILATNRGMTKIRGTDMISPHGIPLDLLDRMLIISTRPYTRDEIRKIIEIRAAEEKARLKAEALEKLTDIGEQTTLRYAVQLLTPSQIIARENGSEEITPEDVEIAVKLFSDIRRSVQELEKWKDKYLY
;
A
#
# COMPACT_ATOMS: atom_id res chain seq x y z
N LEU A 1 13.99 25.53 -22.69
CA LEU A 1 14.36 24.64 -21.57
C LEU A 1 13.52 23.39 -21.69
N ALA A 2 14.13 22.20 -21.70
CA ALA A 2 13.37 20.95 -21.64
C ALA A 2 12.96 20.67 -20.17
N PRO A 3 11.80 20.04 -19.91
CA PRO A 3 11.37 19.72 -18.55
C PRO A 3 12.21 18.59 -17.93
N ILE A 4 12.27 18.55 -16.60
CA ILE A 4 12.83 17.41 -15.86
C ILE A 4 11.82 16.27 -15.91
N ILE A 5 12.27 15.09 -16.34
CA ILE A 5 11.44 13.88 -16.40
C ILE A 5 11.82 12.97 -15.24
N ILE A 6 10.85 12.64 -14.39
CA ILE A 6 11.01 11.67 -13.29
C ILE A 6 10.20 10.43 -13.63
N LEU A 7 10.86 9.28 -13.67
CA LEU A 7 10.25 7.97 -13.92
C LEU A 7 10.33 7.12 -12.65
N ALA A 8 9.33 6.26 -12.44
CA ALA A 8 9.32 5.30 -11.34
C ALA A 8 8.90 3.92 -11.87
N THR A 9 9.54 2.88 -11.35
CA THR A 9 9.30 1.48 -11.72
C THR A 9 9.44 0.59 -10.51
N ASN A 10 8.55 -0.38 -10.38
CA ASN A 10 8.61 -1.45 -9.39
C ASN A 10 9.02 -2.79 -10.01
N ARG A 11 9.44 -2.79 -11.29
CA ARG A 11 9.87 -4.00 -12.01
C ARG A 11 11.39 -4.07 -12.05
N GLY A 12 11.93 -5.25 -11.75
CA GLY A 12 13.36 -5.56 -11.92
C GLY A 12 13.70 -5.77 -13.40
N MET A 13 13.96 -7.01 -13.82
CA MET A 13 14.12 -7.34 -15.23
C MET A 13 12.75 -7.57 -15.88
N THR A 14 12.47 -6.92 -17.01
CA THR A 14 11.23 -7.17 -17.76
C THR A 14 11.43 -6.91 -19.25
N LYS A 15 10.49 -7.42 -20.06
CA LYS A 15 10.50 -7.31 -21.52
C LYS A 15 10.23 -5.87 -21.93
N ILE A 16 11.03 -5.32 -22.84
CA ILE A 16 10.75 -4.02 -23.46
C ILE A 16 9.51 -4.19 -24.34
N ARG A 17 8.43 -3.48 -24.02
CA ARG A 17 7.14 -3.63 -24.69
C ARG A 17 7.30 -3.38 -26.20
N GLY A 18 6.91 -4.37 -27.01
CA GLY A 18 7.01 -4.30 -28.48
C GLY A 18 8.28 -4.94 -29.06
N THR A 19 9.16 -5.52 -28.23
CA THR A 19 10.36 -6.24 -28.68
C THR A 19 10.51 -7.55 -27.90
N ASP A 20 11.35 -8.48 -28.35
CA ASP A 20 11.66 -9.71 -27.61
C ASP A 20 12.82 -9.58 -26.60
N MET A 21 13.31 -8.36 -26.38
CA MET A 21 14.44 -8.08 -25.49
C MET A 21 14.02 -7.90 -24.03
N ILE A 22 14.78 -8.48 -23.11
CA ILE A 22 14.65 -8.27 -21.66
C ILE A 22 15.70 -7.25 -21.24
N SER A 23 15.29 -6.25 -20.45
CA SER A 23 16.16 -5.16 -20.00
C SER A 23 15.81 -4.75 -18.56
N PRO A 24 16.75 -4.17 -17.79
CA PRO A 24 16.42 -3.54 -16.51
C PRO A 24 15.27 -2.55 -16.66
N HIS A 25 14.27 -2.71 -15.80
CA HIS A 25 13.04 -1.91 -15.75
C HIS A 25 12.20 -1.92 -17.04
N GLY A 26 12.56 -2.73 -18.05
CA GLY A 26 11.92 -2.73 -19.36
C GLY A 26 12.25 -1.48 -20.19
N ILE A 27 13.37 -0.83 -19.86
CA ILE A 27 13.84 0.40 -20.51
C ILE A 27 14.98 0.04 -21.49
N PRO A 28 15.00 0.59 -22.71
CA PRO A 28 16.15 0.45 -23.62
C PRO A 28 17.47 0.90 -22.98
N LEU A 29 18.55 0.16 -23.20
CA LEU A 29 19.85 0.40 -22.54
C LEU A 29 20.40 1.81 -22.83
N ASP A 30 20.20 2.30 -24.05
CA ASP A 30 20.60 3.64 -24.48
C ASP A 30 19.92 4.77 -23.70
N LEU A 31 18.68 4.55 -23.24
CA LEU A 31 17.98 5.48 -22.37
C LEU A 31 18.42 5.29 -20.92
N LEU A 32 18.59 4.05 -20.47
CA LEU A 32 19.03 3.72 -19.10
C LEU A 32 20.39 4.35 -18.77
N ASP A 33 21.35 4.32 -19.71
CA ASP A 33 22.69 4.90 -19.56
C ASP A 33 22.68 6.42 -19.37
N ARG A 34 21.56 7.09 -19.69
CA ARG A 34 21.37 8.53 -19.55
C ARG A 34 20.55 8.90 -18.31
N MET A 35 20.12 7.93 -17.52
CA MET A 35 19.27 8.14 -16.35
C MET A 35 20.09 8.10 -15.06
N LEU A 36 19.74 8.99 -14.12
CA LEU A 36 20.16 8.85 -12.73
C LEU A 36 19.20 7.89 -12.03
N ILE A 37 19.72 6.73 -11.58
CA ILE A 37 18.92 5.73 -10.87
C ILE A 37 19.02 5.97 -9.37
N ILE A 38 17.87 6.15 -8.72
CA ILE A 38 17.74 6.29 -7.27
C ILE A 38 16.94 5.09 -6.75
N SER A 39 17.57 4.23 -5.96
CA SER A 39 16.92 3.08 -5.33
C SER A 39 16.24 3.47 -4.02
N THR A 40 14.98 3.11 -3.87
CA THR A 40 14.28 3.21 -2.58
C THR A 40 14.46 1.92 -1.78
N ARG A 41 14.36 2.03 -0.46
CA ARG A 41 14.37 0.89 0.46
C ARG A 41 12.99 0.72 1.10
N PRO A 42 12.60 -0.51 1.51
CA PRO A 42 11.42 -0.70 2.33
C PRO A 42 11.49 0.14 3.60
N TYR A 43 10.34 0.64 4.04
CA TYR A 43 10.24 1.35 5.31
C TYR A 43 10.41 0.38 6.48
N THR A 44 11.06 0.87 7.53
CA THR A 44 11.08 0.24 8.84
C THR A 44 9.74 0.40 9.55
N ARG A 45 9.48 -0.41 10.58
CA ARG A 45 8.26 -0.32 11.38
C ARG A 45 8.04 1.07 11.97
N ASP A 46 9.10 1.72 12.47
CA ASP A 46 9.03 3.07 13.03
C ASP A 46 8.68 4.12 11.97
N GLU A 47 9.23 3.98 10.75
CA GLU A 47 8.87 4.83 9.61
C GLU A 47 7.41 4.61 9.19
N ILE A 48 6.93 3.36 9.16
CA ILE A 48 5.52 3.01 8.87
C ILE A 48 4.59 3.69 9.88
N ARG A 49 4.87 3.52 11.19
CA ARG A 49 4.11 4.16 12.27
C ARG A 49 4.03 5.66 12.08
N LYS A 50 5.17 6.31 11.81
CA LYS A 50 5.25 7.76 11.62
C LYS A 50 4.46 8.23 10.40
N ILE A 51 4.52 7.48 9.30
CA ILE A 51 3.75 7.81 8.09
C ILE A 51 2.24 7.70 8.38
N ILE A 52 1.80 6.64 9.07
CA ILE A 52 0.39 6.47 9.43
C ILE A 52 -0.08 7.60 10.35
N GLU A 53 0.72 7.99 11.34
CA GLU A 53 0.43 9.13 12.23
C GLU A 53 0.25 10.44 11.45
N ILE A 54 1.16 10.74 10.50
CA ILE A 54 1.07 11.94 9.65
C ILE A 54 -0.20 11.89 8.78
N ARG A 55 -0.50 10.73 8.18
CA ARG A 55 -1.68 10.55 7.34
C ARG A 55 -2.98 10.70 8.12
N ALA A 56 -3.04 10.15 9.32
CA ALA A 56 -4.19 10.31 10.20
C ALA A 56 -4.42 11.77 10.59
N ALA A 57 -3.34 12.51 10.89
CA ALA A 57 -3.43 13.94 11.15
C ALA A 57 -3.93 14.73 9.93
N GLU A 58 -3.45 14.40 8.73
CA GLU A 58 -3.88 15.01 7.46
C GLU A 58 -5.37 14.73 7.16
N GLU A 59 -5.82 13.50 7.39
CA GLU A 59 -7.21 13.06 7.23
C GLU A 59 -8.12 13.48 8.41
N LYS A 60 -7.56 14.14 9.44
CA LYS A 60 -8.25 14.51 10.70
C LYS A 60 -8.88 13.31 11.41
N ALA A 61 -8.27 12.13 11.25
CA ALA A 61 -8.64 10.91 11.95
C ALA A 61 -7.99 10.92 13.34
N ARG A 62 -8.81 10.91 14.40
CA ARG A 62 -8.32 10.77 15.77
C ARG A 62 -8.16 9.29 16.06
N LEU A 63 -6.95 8.88 16.45
CA LEU A 63 -6.59 7.48 16.72
C LEU A 63 -6.21 7.34 18.18
N LYS A 64 -6.66 6.26 18.82
CA LYS A 64 -6.04 5.78 20.04
C LYS A 64 -4.64 5.24 19.75
N ALA A 65 -3.77 5.25 20.76
CA ALA A 65 -2.40 4.74 20.63
C ALA A 65 -2.38 3.26 20.21
N GLU A 66 -3.31 2.46 20.74
CA GLU A 66 -3.47 1.04 20.43
C GLU A 66 -3.95 0.82 18.98
N ALA A 67 -4.80 1.70 18.46
CA ALA A 67 -5.25 1.65 17.07
C ALA A 67 -4.10 1.97 16.10
N LEU A 68 -3.25 2.93 16.46
CA LEU A 68 -2.04 3.25 15.68
C LEU A 68 -1.04 2.08 15.66
N GLU A 69 -0.81 1.41 16.79
CA GLU A 69 0.02 0.19 16.83
C GLU A 69 -0.56 -0.90 15.93
N LYS A 70 -1.87 -1.14 16.01
CA LYS A 70 -2.55 -2.15 15.19
C LYS A 70 -2.42 -1.87 13.69
N LEU A 71 -2.60 -0.62 13.28
CA LEU A 71 -2.41 -0.21 11.87
C LEU A 71 -0.95 -0.34 11.44
N THR A 72 -0.01 -0.09 12.35
CA THR A 72 1.42 -0.29 12.10
C THR A 72 1.74 -1.77 11.87
N ASP A 73 1.23 -2.66 12.73
CA ASP A 73 1.36 -4.12 12.56
C ASP A 73 0.81 -4.58 11.21
N ILE A 74 -0.39 -4.09 10.84
CA ILE A 74 -1.01 -4.39 9.55
C ILE A 74 -0.13 -3.90 8.40
N GLY A 75 0.41 -2.69 8.50
CA GLY A 75 1.28 -2.09 7.48
C GLY A 75 2.57 -2.89 7.26
N GLU A 76 3.13 -3.45 8.33
CA GLU A 76 4.32 -4.32 8.30
C GLU A 76 4.00 -5.70 7.71
N GLN A 77 2.88 -6.31 8.10
CA GLN A 77 2.49 -7.65 7.63
C GLN A 77 1.99 -7.65 6.17
N THR A 78 1.37 -6.55 5.73
CA THR A 78 0.75 -6.42 4.41
C THR A 78 1.45 -5.36 3.55
N THR A 79 0.89 -4.16 3.44
CA THR A 79 1.46 -3.01 2.75
C THR A 79 1.07 -1.72 3.47
N LEU A 80 1.95 -0.72 3.47
CA LEU A 80 1.66 0.61 3.98
C LEU A 80 0.42 1.24 3.30
N ARG A 81 0.20 0.97 2.01
CA ARG A 81 -0.98 1.45 1.27
C ARG A 81 -2.27 0.94 1.91
N TYR A 82 -2.33 -0.35 2.19
CA TYR A 82 -3.52 -0.96 2.79
C TYR A 82 -3.78 -0.40 4.19
N ALA A 83 -2.75 -0.30 5.04
CA ALA A 83 -2.88 0.28 6.37
C ALA A 83 -3.41 1.73 6.35
N VAL A 84 -2.91 2.58 5.44
CA VAL A 84 -3.42 3.96 5.28
C VAL A 84 -4.86 3.95 4.77
N GLN A 85 -5.19 3.09 3.81
CA GLN A 85 -6.56 2.98 3.28
C GLN A 85 -7.58 2.51 4.32
N LEU A 86 -7.15 1.85 5.41
CA LEU A 86 -8.03 1.46 6.51
C LEU A 86 -8.40 2.62 7.43
N LEU A 87 -7.67 3.75 7.43
CA LEU A 87 -7.99 4.91 8.27
C LEU A 87 -9.41 5.42 8.03
N THR A 88 -9.77 5.67 6.77
CA THR A 88 -11.10 6.17 6.39
C THR A 88 -12.25 5.23 6.81
N PRO A 89 -12.26 3.92 6.47
CA PRO A 89 -13.33 3.04 6.90
C PRO A 89 -13.36 2.86 8.43
N SER A 90 -12.21 2.80 9.11
CA SER A 90 -12.18 2.76 10.57
C SER A 90 -12.77 4.02 11.21
N GLN A 91 -12.54 5.20 10.62
CA GLN A 91 -13.17 6.45 11.07
C GLN A 91 -14.69 6.44 10.89
N ILE A 92 -15.18 5.91 9.77
CA ILE A 92 -16.62 5.78 9.52
C ILE A 92 -17.24 4.82 10.55
N ILE A 93 -16.61 3.67 10.79
CA ILE A 93 -17.08 2.69 11.77
C ILE A 93 -17.13 3.29 13.19
N ALA A 94 -16.05 3.98 13.60
CA ALA A 94 -15.98 4.65 14.90
C ALA A 94 -17.14 5.65 15.05
N ARG A 95 -17.40 6.46 14.01
CA ARG A 95 -18.47 7.46 13.98
C ARG A 95 -19.86 6.83 14.08
N GLU A 96 -20.11 5.73 13.38
CA GLU A 96 -21.37 4.97 13.47
C GLU A 96 -21.58 4.39 14.88
N ASN A 97 -20.49 4.01 15.56
CA ASN A 97 -20.50 3.58 16.96
C ASN A 97 -20.61 4.75 17.96
N GLY A 98 -20.71 5.99 17.49
CA GLY A 98 -20.82 7.20 18.33
C GLY A 98 -19.49 7.69 18.91
N SER A 99 -18.35 7.17 18.44
CA SER A 99 -17.01 7.62 18.83
C SER A 99 -16.39 8.52 17.75
N GLU A 100 -15.75 9.61 18.16
CA GLU A 100 -14.92 10.42 17.26
C GLU A 100 -13.47 9.89 17.15
N GLU A 101 -13.10 8.97 18.02
CA GLU A 101 -11.75 8.40 18.12
C GLU A 101 -11.76 6.93 17.73
N ILE A 102 -10.89 6.55 16.80
CA ILE A 102 -10.75 5.21 16.26
C ILE A 102 -10.10 4.31 17.31
N THR A 103 -10.76 3.20 17.62
CA THR A 103 -10.25 2.18 18.53
C THR A 103 -9.69 0.98 17.74
N PRO A 104 -8.89 0.10 18.37
CA PRO A 104 -8.40 -1.10 17.69
C PRO A 104 -9.52 -2.01 17.18
N GLU A 105 -10.69 -2.03 17.84
CA GLU A 105 -11.86 -2.79 17.40
C GLU A 105 -12.42 -2.28 16.07
N ASP A 106 -12.48 -0.96 15.87
CA ASP A 106 -12.92 -0.36 14.59
C ASP A 106 -11.97 -0.74 13.45
N VAL A 107 -10.67 -0.82 13.73
CA VAL A 107 -9.64 -1.30 12.79
C VAL A 107 -9.86 -2.78 12.46
N GLU A 108 -10.16 -3.62 13.45
CA GLU A 108 -10.43 -5.05 13.20
C GLU A 108 -11.69 -5.27 12.38
N ILE A 109 -12.74 -4.47 12.59
CA ILE A 109 -13.95 -4.51 11.77
C ILE A 109 -13.61 -4.09 10.33
N ALA A 110 -12.85 -3.00 10.15
CA ALA A 110 -12.42 -2.56 8.82
C ALA A 110 -11.60 -3.64 8.10
N VAL A 111 -10.66 -4.30 8.78
CA VAL A 111 -9.87 -5.40 8.21
C VAL A 111 -10.76 -6.58 7.80
N LYS A 112 -11.79 -6.91 8.59
CA LYS A 112 -12.74 -7.99 8.21
C LYS A 112 -13.49 -7.63 6.93
N LEU A 113 -13.97 -6.39 6.82
CA LEU A 113 -14.76 -5.93 5.67
C LEU A 113 -13.93 -5.73 4.40
N PHE A 114 -12.72 -5.19 4.52
CA PHE A 114 -11.87 -4.84 3.38
C PHE A 114 -10.69 -5.80 3.27
N SER A 115 -10.70 -6.64 2.23
CA SER A 115 -9.66 -7.64 1.97
C SER A 115 -8.36 -6.99 1.47
N ASP A 116 -7.21 -7.42 1.99
CA ASP A 116 -5.92 -7.13 1.37
C ASP A 116 -5.69 -8.02 0.14
N ILE A 117 -4.66 -7.70 -0.65
CA ILE A 117 -4.38 -8.43 -1.90
C ILE A 117 -4.12 -9.92 -1.64
N ARG A 118 -3.39 -10.28 -0.58
CA ARG A 118 -3.06 -11.69 -0.31
C ARG A 118 -4.31 -12.48 0.06
N ARG A 119 -5.16 -11.93 0.95
CA ARG A 119 -6.43 -12.56 1.31
C ARG A 119 -7.37 -12.67 0.11
N SER A 120 -7.44 -11.63 -0.73
CA SER A 120 -8.24 -11.65 -1.95
C SER A 120 -7.78 -12.74 -2.94
N VAL A 121 -6.47 -12.95 -3.10
CA VAL A 121 -5.95 -14.03 -3.95
C VAL A 121 -6.30 -15.41 -3.37
N GLN A 122 -6.16 -15.60 -2.06
CA GLN A 122 -6.52 -16.87 -1.39
C GLN A 122 -8.01 -17.20 -1.52
N GLU A 123 -8.88 -16.20 -1.39
CA GLU A 123 -10.33 -16.38 -1.60
C GLU A 123 -10.63 -16.77 -3.05
N LEU A 124 -9.95 -16.15 -4.01
CA LEU A 124 -10.12 -16.47 -5.43
C LEU A 124 -9.66 -17.89 -5.76
N GLU A 125 -8.53 -18.33 -5.20
CA GLU A 125 -8.05 -19.72 -5.34
C GLU A 125 -9.03 -20.72 -4.73
N LYS A 126 -9.60 -20.43 -3.55
CA LYS A 126 -10.56 -21.31 -2.87
C LYS A 126 -11.84 -21.53 -3.68
N TRP A 127 -12.29 -20.52 -4.41
CA TRP A 127 -13.52 -20.56 -5.20
C TRP A 127 -13.26 -20.64 -6.71
N LYS A 128 -12.05 -21.04 -7.11
CA LYS A 128 -11.60 -21.05 -8.51
C LYS A 128 -12.60 -21.75 -9.45
N ASP A 129 -13.18 -22.86 -9.03
CA ASP A 129 -14.15 -23.64 -9.83
C ASP A 129 -15.46 -22.90 -10.12
N LYS A 130 -15.76 -21.83 -9.39
CA LYS A 130 -16.94 -20.96 -9.60
C LYS A 130 -16.63 -19.72 -10.44
N TYR A 131 -15.35 -19.42 -10.66
CA TYR A 131 -14.94 -18.31 -11.51
C TYR A 131 -14.85 -18.76 -12.97
N LEU A 132 -15.10 -17.82 -13.90
CA LEU A 132 -15.20 -18.14 -15.33
C LEU A 132 -13.85 -18.46 -15.99
N TYR A 133 -12.71 -18.26 -15.30
CA TYR A 133 -11.34 -18.48 -15.80
C TYR A 133 -10.37 -18.83 -14.66
#